data_AF-A0A1H4JBF0-F1
#
_entry.id   AF-A0A1H4JBF0-F1
#
_cell.length_a   1.000
_cell.length_b   1.000
_cell.length_c   1.000
_cell.angle_alpha   90.00
_cell.angle_beta   90.00
_cell.angle_gamma   90.00
#
_symmetry.space_group_name_H-M   'P 1'
#
loop_
_entity.id
_entity.type
_entity.pdbx_description
1 polymer ?
#
loop_
_entity_poly.entity_id
_entity_poly.type
_entity_poly.pdbx_seq_one_letter_code
_entity_poly.pdbx_strand_id
1 'polypeptide(L)'
;MPYYLTDDTADLDPRWMVLAGGRVAVADQLFAFWHRMYGESSRHTHDGYLTHHEALTACRGRKQLLELLLTPVLGEPPLVHRRGDTCVVKNCIDASPPWVDGFEYRICGFSKKNPTRAEKARNDAQKRDSEDSRLRRLVYTRDGACCRYCRSGPMPYKGTGNVKDRRRALQYDHVDPDRAAGPDGVNYVVACGRCNEFKGRRTPDEADMVLLPVPTQAQRDAWAARGQRLFDPGDPAADDVEDGNEQPPRQPPEQPPDNQPDKQPAVVGGVVDLVVPTGGLGAVSTGEVRLQVGQLGQGQPANPGSEGSGSGRVGQPPVPLVRPFSAQPARDPSAPDIYHGRSRAPAPEHDLPPPPGGGP
;
A
#
# COMPACT_ATOMS: atom_id res chain seq x y z
N MET A 1 17.01 8.02 3.69
CA MET A 1 18.05 8.70 2.86
C MET A 1 17.33 9.53 1.81
N PRO A 2 17.92 10.63 1.30
CA PRO A 2 17.45 11.22 0.05
C PRO A 2 17.67 10.20 -1.08
N TYR A 3 16.70 10.11 -1.99
CA TYR A 3 16.78 9.32 -3.22
C TYR A 3 15.96 10.03 -4.30
N TYR A 4 16.21 9.72 -5.55
CA TYR A 4 15.43 10.22 -6.67
C TYR A 4 15.29 9.11 -7.72
N LEU A 5 14.30 9.29 -8.60
CA LEU A 5 13.95 8.37 -9.67
C LEU A 5 14.18 9.05 -11.02
N THR A 6 15.00 8.43 -11.86
CA THR A 6 15.30 8.79 -13.25
C THR A 6 14.56 7.85 -14.20
N ASP A 7 14.91 7.85 -15.49
CA ASP A 7 14.67 6.67 -16.35
C ASP A 7 15.89 5.74 -16.32
N ASP A 8 15.65 4.45 -16.56
CA ASP A 8 16.73 3.46 -16.70
C ASP A 8 17.40 3.54 -18.09
N THR A 9 16.80 4.32 -19.01
CA THR A 9 17.31 4.69 -20.34
C THR A 9 17.65 6.18 -20.45
N ALA A 10 17.77 6.90 -19.32
CA ALA A 10 17.95 8.35 -19.32
C ALA A 10 19.30 8.82 -19.89
N ASP A 11 20.29 7.92 -19.98
CA ASP A 11 21.57 8.07 -20.67
C ASP A 11 21.44 7.93 -22.20
N LEU A 12 20.44 7.18 -22.69
CA LEU A 12 20.18 6.94 -24.11
C LEU A 12 19.40 8.07 -24.81
N ASP A 13 19.04 9.14 -24.10
CA ASP A 13 18.31 10.27 -24.65
C ASP A 13 19.13 10.98 -25.76
N PRO A 14 18.64 11.05 -27.01
CA PRO A 14 19.41 11.61 -28.13
C PRO A 14 19.75 13.10 -27.96
N ARG A 15 19.05 13.82 -27.07
CA ARG A 15 19.34 15.23 -26.76
C ARG A 15 20.75 15.43 -26.22
N TRP A 16 21.33 14.46 -25.50
CA TRP A 16 22.71 14.56 -25.00
C TRP A 16 23.72 14.74 -26.14
N MET A 17 23.58 13.94 -27.20
CA MET A 17 24.48 13.98 -28.36
C MET A 17 24.27 15.22 -29.23
N VAL A 18 23.03 15.71 -29.34
CA VAL A 18 22.74 16.97 -30.06
C VAL A 18 23.31 18.17 -29.31
N LEU A 19 23.07 18.29 -28.00
CA LEU A 19 23.63 19.35 -27.16
C LEU A 19 25.17 19.31 -27.11
N ALA A 20 25.75 18.12 -27.10
CA ALA A 20 27.19 17.94 -27.16
C ALA A 20 27.81 18.36 -28.51
N GLY A 21 27.02 18.49 -29.58
CA GLY A 21 27.53 18.64 -30.95
C GLY A 21 28.26 17.38 -31.42
N GLY A 22 27.68 16.20 -31.18
CA GLY A 22 28.23 14.89 -31.56
C GLY A 22 29.39 14.37 -30.70
N ARG A 23 29.84 15.12 -29.69
CA ARG A 23 31.01 14.78 -28.86
C ARG A 23 30.61 13.96 -27.63
N VAL A 24 30.78 12.63 -27.68
CA VAL A 24 30.45 11.69 -26.59
C VAL A 24 30.94 12.17 -25.22
N ALA A 25 32.23 12.53 -25.09
CA ALA A 25 32.80 13.01 -23.83
C ALA A 25 32.22 14.33 -23.28
N VAL A 26 31.37 15.04 -24.04
CA VAL A 26 30.56 16.18 -23.58
C VAL A 26 29.13 15.73 -23.24
N ALA A 27 28.55 14.79 -24.00
CA ALA A 27 27.27 14.15 -23.67
C ALA A 27 27.32 13.49 -22.28
N ASP A 28 28.37 12.71 -22.00
CA ASP A 28 28.62 12.08 -20.70
C ASP A 28 28.68 13.11 -19.56
N GLN A 29 29.27 14.28 -19.82
CA GLN A 29 29.37 15.36 -18.83
C GLN A 29 28.02 16.02 -18.58
N LEU A 30 27.23 16.29 -19.63
CA LEU A 30 25.89 16.86 -19.52
C LEU A 30 24.96 15.93 -18.73
N PHE A 31 24.93 14.64 -19.07
CA PHE A 31 24.19 13.63 -18.30
C PHE A 31 24.66 13.59 -16.84
N ALA A 32 25.98 13.49 -16.60
CA ALA A 32 26.53 13.43 -15.25
C ALA A 32 26.35 14.74 -14.44
N PHE A 33 26.11 15.90 -15.08
CA PHE A 33 25.76 17.16 -14.40
C PHE A 33 24.26 17.20 -14.07
N TRP A 34 23.40 16.87 -15.02
CA TRP A 34 21.95 16.78 -14.84
C TRP A 34 21.56 15.74 -13.76
N HIS A 35 22.24 14.59 -13.73
CA HIS A 35 22.08 13.58 -12.69
C HIS A 35 22.47 14.12 -11.29
N ARG A 36 23.51 14.96 -11.21
CA ARG A 36 23.87 15.67 -9.97
C ARG A 36 22.87 16.76 -9.57
N MET A 37 22.26 17.45 -10.53
CA MET A 37 21.16 18.38 -10.29
C MET A 37 19.94 17.67 -9.66
N TYR A 38 19.56 16.51 -10.19
CA TYR A 38 18.53 15.65 -9.59
C TYR A 38 18.86 15.28 -8.14
N GLY A 39 20.11 14.88 -7.88
CA GLY A 39 20.59 14.57 -6.53
C GLY A 39 20.51 15.75 -5.57
N GLU A 40 20.93 16.94 -5.99
CA GLU A 40 20.95 18.13 -5.13
C GLU A 40 19.53 18.64 -4.82
N SER A 41 18.64 18.71 -5.83
CA SER A 41 17.25 19.13 -5.62
C SER A 41 16.45 18.11 -4.78
N SER A 42 16.74 16.82 -4.91
CA SER A 42 16.20 15.77 -4.01
C SER A 42 16.73 15.90 -2.58
N ARG A 43 18.06 16.12 -2.42
CA ARG A 43 18.71 16.26 -1.11
C ARG A 43 18.13 17.39 -0.27
N HIS A 44 17.78 18.51 -0.91
CA HIS A 44 17.15 19.67 -0.25
C HIS A 44 15.61 19.68 -0.30
N THR A 45 14.98 18.73 -0.99
CA THR A 45 13.53 18.71 -1.25
C THR A 45 13.03 20.01 -1.91
N HIS A 46 13.70 20.43 -2.97
CA HIS A 46 13.39 21.65 -3.74
C HIS A 46 12.48 21.40 -4.97
N ASP A 47 11.84 20.24 -5.10
CA ASP A 47 10.83 19.94 -6.15
C ASP A 47 11.29 20.21 -7.61
N GLY A 48 12.58 20.01 -7.85
CA GLY A 48 13.27 20.22 -9.11
C GLY A 48 13.93 21.60 -9.21
N TYR A 49 13.63 22.54 -8.33
CA TYR A 49 14.23 23.88 -8.33
C TYR A 49 15.70 23.86 -7.86
N LEU A 50 16.47 24.82 -8.38
CA LEU A 50 17.88 25.08 -8.06
C LEU A 50 18.18 26.59 -8.14
N THR A 51 19.01 27.07 -7.23
CA THR A 51 19.65 28.40 -7.27
C THR A 51 20.79 28.43 -8.30
N HIS A 52 21.30 29.62 -8.64
CA HIS A 52 22.50 29.78 -9.46
C HIS A 52 23.68 28.95 -8.95
N HIS A 53 23.88 28.99 -7.64
CA HIS A 53 25.02 28.38 -6.96
C HIS A 53 24.94 26.86 -6.97
N GLU A 54 23.76 26.28 -6.71
CA GLU A 54 23.57 24.81 -6.78
C GLU A 54 23.74 24.31 -8.22
N ALA A 55 23.16 24.98 -9.22
CA ALA A 55 23.26 24.59 -10.62
C ALA A 55 24.70 24.67 -11.15
N LEU A 56 25.43 25.76 -10.84
CA LEU A 56 26.86 25.85 -11.19
C LEU A 56 27.73 24.87 -10.40
N THR A 57 27.42 24.60 -9.13
CA THR A 57 28.14 23.60 -8.33
C THR A 57 27.97 22.20 -8.93
N ALA A 58 26.74 21.82 -9.33
CA ALA A 58 26.49 20.59 -10.07
C ALA A 58 27.32 20.54 -11.36
N CYS A 59 27.35 21.62 -12.15
CA CYS A 59 28.19 21.78 -13.34
C CYS A 59 29.71 22.00 -13.09
N ARG A 60 30.19 21.93 -11.84
CA ARG A 60 31.59 22.24 -11.45
C ARG A 60 32.10 23.58 -12.02
N GLY A 61 31.27 24.62 -11.95
CA GLY A 61 31.55 25.98 -12.43
C GLY A 61 31.46 26.18 -13.96
N ARG A 62 31.20 25.12 -14.74
CA ARG A 62 31.25 25.16 -16.21
C ARG A 62 29.99 25.81 -16.81
N LYS A 63 29.89 27.14 -16.76
CA LYS A 63 28.74 27.92 -17.26
C LYS A 63 28.27 27.49 -18.66
N GLN A 64 29.18 27.30 -19.61
CA GLN A 64 28.86 26.85 -20.98
C GLN A 64 28.09 25.53 -21.05
N LEU A 65 28.33 24.59 -20.11
CA LEU A 65 27.63 23.30 -20.08
C LEU A 65 26.32 23.37 -19.29
N LEU A 66 26.14 24.37 -18.42
CA LEU A 66 24.82 24.74 -17.90
C LEU A 66 23.95 25.36 -18.99
N GLU A 67 24.48 26.27 -19.82
CA GLU A 67 23.72 26.86 -20.94
C GLU A 67 23.17 25.79 -21.92
N LEU A 68 23.93 24.73 -22.19
CA LEU A 68 23.45 23.60 -23.00
C LEU A 68 22.27 22.85 -22.35
N LEU A 69 22.31 22.59 -21.04
CA LEU A 69 21.17 21.96 -20.33
C LEU A 69 19.89 22.82 -20.36
N LEU A 70 20.06 24.14 -20.53
CA LEU A 70 19.01 25.15 -20.65
C LEU A 70 18.59 25.41 -22.10
N THR A 71 19.08 24.63 -23.08
CA THR A 71 18.79 24.80 -24.51
C THR A 71 17.79 23.74 -25.01
N PRO A 72 16.64 24.11 -25.62
CA PRO A 72 15.75 23.16 -26.26
C PRO A 72 16.37 22.59 -27.55
N VAL A 73 16.13 21.32 -27.82
CA VAL A 73 16.69 20.58 -28.97
C VAL A 73 15.71 19.52 -29.45
N LEU A 74 15.78 19.14 -30.74
CA LEU A 74 14.90 18.13 -31.36
C LEU A 74 13.39 18.43 -31.30
N GLY A 75 13.00 19.67 -30.98
CA GLY A 75 11.60 20.06 -30.73
C GLY A 75 11.12 19.78 -29.30
N GLU A 76 11.95 19.16 -28.46
CA GLU A 76 11.69 18.91 -27.05
C GLU A 76 12.08 20.12 -26.17
N PRO A 77 11.42 20.33 -25.02
CA PRO A 77 11.83 21.32 -24.03
C PRO A 77 13.25 21.06 -23.48
N PRO A 78 13.90 22.09 -22.92
CA PRO A 78 15.23 21.94 -22.34
C PRO A 78 15.22 21.00 -21.13
N LEU A 79 16.37 20.43 -20.79
CA LEU A 79 16.52 19.48 -19.68
C LEU A 79 16.43 20.15 -18.31
N VAL A 80 16.69 21.45 -18.28
CA VAL A 80 16.50 22.37 -17.14
C VAL A 80 15.84 23.64 -17.68
N HIS A 81 14.90 24.19 -16.94
CA HIS A 81 14.18 25.42 -17.29
C HIS A 81 14.74 26.65 -16.59
N ARG A 82 14.48 27.83 -17.19
CA ARG A 82 14.59 29.15 -16.54
C ARG A 82 13.22 29.71 -16.19
N ARG A 83 13.17 30.72 -15.31
CA ARG A 83 11.96 31.51 -15.09
C ARG A 83 11.53 32.20 -16.39
N GLY A 84 10.31 31.92 -16.84
CA GLY A 84 9.75 32.45 -18.09
C GLY A 84 9.66 31.44 -19.23
N ASP A 85 10.26 30.26 -19.08
CA ASP A 85 10.03 29.13 -19.98
C ASP A 85 8.57 28.63 -19.90
N THR A 86 8.16 27.85 -20.91
CA THR A 86 6.97 26.98 -20.87
C THR A 86 7.36 25.52 -21.13
N CYS A 87 6.51 24.56 -20.72
CA CYS A 87 6.81 23.14 -20.84
C CYS A 87 5.56 22.23 -20.84
N VAL A 88 5.30 21.61 -21.99
CA VAL A 88 4.24 20.61 -22.21
C VAL A 88 4.40 19.30 -21.43
N VAL A 89 5.53 19.08 -20.74
CA VAL A 89 5.76 17.86 -19.95
C VAL A 89 4.85 17.87 -18.71
N LYS A 90 3.96 16.87 -18.62
CA LYS A 90 3.04 16.70 -17.48
C LYS A 90 3.77 16.80 -16.14
N ASN A 91 3.26 17.68 -15.26
CA ASN A 91 3.81 18.03 -13.95
C ASN A 91 5.20 18.72 -13.98
N CYS A 92 5.55 19.35 -15.10
CA CYS A 92 6.59 20.37 -15.17
C CYS A 92 6.00 21.77 -14.85
N ILE A 93 6.65 22.84 -15.30
CA ILE A 93 6.34 24.23 -14.93
C ILE A 93 4.90 24.68 -15.24
N ASP A 94 4.37 24.40 -16.43
CA ASP A 94 3.00 24.81 -16.81
C ASP A 94 1.89 24.11 -15.98
N ALA A 95 2.24 22.99 -15.34
CA ALA A 95 1.36 22.18 -14.51
C ALA A 95 1.77 22.23 -13.02
N SER A 96 2.38 23.34 -12.58
CA SER A 96 2.84 23.57 -11.21
C SER A 96 2.36 24.93 -10.68
N PRO A 97 2.48 25.19 -9.36
CA PRO A 97 2.30 26.53 -8.80
C PRO A 97 3.27 27.55 -9.43
N PRO A 98 3.01 28.87 -9.25
CA PRO A 98 3.89 29.94 -9.71
C PRO A 98 5.36 29.72 -9.33
N TRP A 99 6.26 30.22 -10.17
CA TRP A 99 7.70 30.02 -10.02
C TRP A 99 8.22 30.51 -8.66
N VAL A 100 8.90 29.65 -7.91
CA VAL A 100 9.34 29.95 -6.53
C VAL A 100 10.49 30.97 -6.51
N ASP A 101 10.35 32.02 -5.72
CA ASP A 101 11.37 33.06 -5.57
C ASP A 101 12.65 32.57 -4.86
N GLY A 102 13.77 33.20 -5.19
CA GLY A 102 15.12 32.74 -4.84
C GLY A 102 15.68 31.66 -5.77
N PHE A 103 14.85 30.95 -6.54
CA PHE A 103 15.28 29.94 -7.51
C PHE A 103 15.32 30.49 -8.94
N GLU A 104 16.39 30.16 -9.67
CA GLU A 104 16.61 30.59 -11.06
C GLU A 104 16.30 29.49 -12.07
N TYR A 105 16.47 28.24 -11.66
CA TYR A 105 16.36 27.07 -12.52
C TYR A 105 15.38 26.04 -11.97
N ARG A 106 14.74 25.25 -12.84
CA ARG A 106 13.98 24.06 -12.46
C ARG A 106 14.20 22.91 -13.43
N ILE A 107 14.62 21.77 -12.91
CA ILE A 107 14.87 20.53 -13.66
C ILE A 107 13.59 20.05 -14.36
N CYS A 108 13.65 19.84 -15.68
CA CYS A 108 12.48 19.42 -16.45
C CYS A 108 11.97 18.05 -16.01
N GLY A 109 10.65 17.96 -15.77
CA GLY A 109 9.98 16.71 -15.42
C GLY A 109 10.35 16.10 -14.07
N PHE A 110 11.10 16.78 -13.19
CA PHE A 110 11.52 16.24 -11.89
C PHE A 110 10.32 15.72 -11.07
N SER A 111 9.28 16.56 -10.95
CA SER A 111 8.01 16.26 -10.27
C SER A 111 7.07 15.33 -11.06
N LYS A 112 7.50 14.76 -12.20
CA LYS A 112 6.82 13.63 -12.84
C LYS A 112 7.11 12.35 -12.02
N LYS A 113 8.40 12.07 -11.77
CA LYS A 113 8.88 10.83 -11.14
C LYS A 113 9.11 10.95 -9.63
N ASN A 114 9.54 12.10 -9.14
CA ASN A 114 9.95 12.28 -7.74
C ASN A 114 8.79 12.81 -6.89
N PRO A 115 8.59 12.33 -5.65
CA PRO A 115 7.62 12.92 -4.75
C PRO A 115 8.04 14.36 -4.41
N THR A 116 7.08 15.29 -4.38
CA THR A 116 7.32 16.65 -3.91
C THR A 116 7.64 16.68 -2.41
N ARG A 117 8.16 17.80 -1.92
CA ARG A 117 8.36 18.06 -0.49
C ARG A 117 7.07 17.90 0.30
N ALA A 118 5.95 18.35 -0.25
CA ALA A 118 4.62 18.20 0.35
C ALA A 118 4.17 16.72 0.37
N GLU A 119 4.25 16.01 -0.77
CA GLU A 119 3.94 14.57 -0.85
C GLU A 119 4.81 13.76 0.12
N LYS A 120 6.10 14.06 0.20
CA LYS A 120 7.03 13.41 1.13
C LYS A 120 6.69 13.71 2.58
N ALA A 121 6.43 14.96 2.94
CA ALA A 121 6.06 15.35 4.31
C ALA A 121 4.77 14.67 4.78
N ARG A 122 3.76 14.58 3.91
CA ARG A 122 2.52 13.81 4.13
C ARG A 122 2.83 12.33 4.32
N ASN A 123 3.55 11.71 3.39
CA ASN A 123 3.87 10.28 3.45
C ASN A 123 4.68 9.93 4.73
N ASP A 124 5.65 10.79 5.11
CA ASP A 124 6.42 10.64 6.35
C ASP A 124 5.52 10.82 7.59
N ALA A 125 4.48 11.66 7.54
CA ALA A 125 3.51 11.81 8.63
C ALA A 125 2.60 10.59 8.77
N GLN A 126 1.99 10.14 7.68
CA GLN A 126 1.13 8.93 7.67
C GLN A 126 1.90 7.67 8.07
N LYS A 127 3.21 7.62 7.77
CA LYS A 127 4.11 6.61 8.31
C LYS A 127 4.25 6.71 9.83
N ARG A 128 4.54 7.89 10.39
CA ARG A 128 4.62 8.10 11.85
C ARG A 128 3.30 7.73 12.54
N ASP A 129 2.16 8.08 11.95
CA ASP A 129 0.83 7.70 12.47
C ASP A 129 0.66 6.18 12.55
N SER A 130 1.19 5.45 11.58
CA SER A 130 1.16 3.97 11.51
C SER A 130 2.15 3.29 12.48
N GLU A 131 3.21 4.00 12.85
CA GLU A 131 4.21 3.59 13.83
C GLU A 131 3.81 3.98 15.28
N ASP A 132 2.95 5.00 15.49
CA ASP A 132 2.45 5.39 16.82
C ASP A 132 1.47 4.36 17.40
N SER A 133 1.99 3.53 18.30
CA SER A 133 1.22 2.54 19.06
C SER A 133 0.17 3.14 20.01
N ARG A 134 0.33 4.40 20.47
CA ARG A 134 -0.67 5.12 21.28
C ARG A 134 -1.85 5.51 20.41
N LEU A 135 -1.61 6.18 19.28
CA LEU A 135 -2.64 6.53 18.29
C LEU A 135 -3.40 5.30 17.82
N ARG A 136 -2.70 4.22 17.43
CA ARG A 136 -3.34 2.97 17.01
C ARG A 136 -4.20 2.33 18.10
N ARG A 137 -3.77 2.37 19.37
CA ARG A 137 -4.58 1.89 20.50
C ARG A 137 -5.79 2.81 20.76
N LEU A 138 -5.64 4.12 20.61
CA LEU A 138 -6.71 5.11 20.75
C LEU A 138 -7.82 4.84 19.73
N VAL A 139 -7.49 4.83 18.42
CA VAL A 139 -8.50 4.65 17.38
C VAL A 139 -9.12 3.26 17.43
N TYR A 140 -8.36 2.21 17.71
CA TYR A 140 -8.89 0.85 17.90
C TYR A 140 -9.91 0.75 19.04
N THR A 141 -9.64 1.40 20.17
CA THR A 141 -10.55 1.44 21.32
C THR A 141 -11.79 2.27 21.01
N ARG A 142 -11.61 3.48 20.44
CA ARG A 142 -12.69 4.38 20.00
C ARG A 142 -13.66 3.66 19.05
N ASP A 143 -13.11 2.95 18.07
CA ASP A 143 -13.81 2.30 16.97
C ASP A 143 -14.38 0.90 17.33
N GLY A 144 -14.24 0.46 18.59
CA GLY A 144 -14.75 -0.84 19.04
C GLY A 144 -14.16 -2.04 18.30
N ALA A 145 -12.90 -1.93 17.86
CA ALA A 145 -12.23 -2.90 16.98
C ALA A 145 -12.95 -3.21 15.64
N CYS A 146 -13.92 -2.39 15.23
CA CYS A 146 -14.77 -2.64 14.05
C CYS A 146 -14.52 -1.64 12.92
N CYS A 147 -14.73 -2.08 11.68
CA CYS A 147 -14.53 -1.29 10.48
C CYS A 147 -15.51 -0.11 10.41
N ARG A 148 -14.96 1.10 10.30
CA ARG A 148 -15.71 2.37 10.29
C ARG A 148 -16.48 2.67 8.99
N TYR A 149 -16.42 1.76 8.02
CA TYR A 149 -17.11 1.83 6.73
C TYR A 149 -18.22 0.77 6.52
N CYS A 150 -18.19 -0.34 7.28
CA CYS A 150 -19.17 -1.43 7.11
C CYS A 150 -19.49 -2.20 8.40
N ARG A 151 -19.19 -1.64 9.58
CA ARG A 151 -19.38 -2.26 10.91
C ARG A 151 -18.68 -3.62 11.14
N SER A 152 -18.00 -4.20 10.14
CA SER A 152 -17.37 -5.53 10.21
C SER A 152 -16.31 -5.64 11.30
N GLY A 153 -16.34 -6.74 12.05
CA GLY A 153 -15.51 -6.98 13.24
C GLY A 153 -16.32 -7.47 14.43
N PRO A 154 -15.77 -7.43 15.66
CA PRO A 154 -14.43 -6.95 16.02
C PRO A 154 -13.30 -7.74 15.33
N MET A 155 -12.19 -7.05 15.07
CA MET A 155 -10.98 -7.61 14.44
C MET A 155 -9.81 -7.59 15.44
N PRO A 156 -8.90 -8.58 15.44
CA PRO A 156 -7.86 -8.69 16.48
C PRO A 156 -6.76 -7.61 16.37
N TYR A 157 -6.52 -6.88 17.47
CA TYR A 157 -5.58 -5.73 17.58
C TYR A 157 -4.17 -6.00 17.02
N LYS A 158 -3.59 -7.12 17.42
CA LYS A 158 -2.46 -7.74 16.71
C LYS A 158 -3.11 -8.72 15.74
N GLY A 159 -2.96 -8.50 14.44
CA GLY A 159 -3.51 -9.39 13.42
C GLY A 159 -2.93 -10.80 13.57
N THR A 160 -3.66 -11.66 14.27
CA THR A 160 -3.19 -12.99 14.67
C THR A 160 -2.93 -13.86 13.44
N GLY A 161 -1.88 -14.66 13.51
CA GLY A 161 -1.19 -15.20 12.32
C GLY A 161 -2.13 -15.88 11.31
N ASN A 162 -1.95 -15.54 10.03
CA ASN A 162 -2.73 -16.08 8.92
C ASN A 162 -4.25 -15.91 9.08
N VAL A 163 -4.71 -14.65 9.13
CA VAL A 163 -6.10 -14.31 8.79
C VAL A 163 -6.36 -14.81 7.36
N LYS A 164 -6.95 -16.00 7.23
CA LYS A 164 -7.10 -16.75 5.96
C LYS A 164 -7.81 -15.94 4.86
N ASP A 165 -8.63 -14.99 5.26
CA ASP A 165 -9.31 -14.05 4.40
C ASP A 165 -8.77 -12.63 4.64
N ARG A 166 -7.90 -12.16 3.73
CA ARG A 166 -7.28 -10.81 3.80
C ARG A 166 -8.31 -9.67 3.88
N ARG A 167 -9.55 -9.89 3.42
CA ARG A 167 -10.65 -8.91 3.50
C ARG A 167 -11.01 -8.57 4.95
N ARG A 168 -10.74 -9.47 5.90
CA ARG A 168 -11.01 -9.35 7.34
C ARG A 168 -9.81 -8.87 8.17
N ALA A 169 -8.67 -8.62 7.54
CA ALA A 169 -7.49 -8.15 8.25
C ALA A 169 -7.78 -6.76 8.85
N LEU A 170 -7.40 -6.58 10.12
CA LEU A 170 -7.38 -5.27 10.75
C LEU A 170 -6.38 -4.38 10.02
N GLN A 171 -6.87 -3.27 9.49
CA GLN A 171 -6.05 -2.19 8.95
C GLN A 171 -6.43 -0.87 9.60
N TYR A 172 -5.54 0.10 9.46
CA TYR A 172 -5.78 1.49 9.83
C TYR A 172 -5.70 2.31 8.54
N ASP A 173 -6.63 3.24 8.37
CA ASP A 173 -6.80 4.03 7.15
C ASP A 173 -6.89 5.52 7.49
N HIS A 174 -6.39 6.36 6.57
CA HIS A 174 -6.47 7.82 6.64
C HIS A 174 -7.69 8.29 5.85
N VAL A 175 -8.68 8.87 6.53
CA VAL A 175 -10.00 9.20 5.96
C VAL A 175 -9.85 10.11 4.75
N ASP A 176 -9.26 11.29 4.92
CA ASP A 176 -8.67 12.07 3.83
C ASP A 176 -7.24 11.56 3.60
N PRO A 177 -6.93 10.97 2.42
CA PRO A 177 -5.62 10.43 2.09
C PRO A 177 -4.53 11.51 1.97
N ASP A 178 -4.88 12.79 1.96
CA ASP A 178 -3.92 13.90 1.91
C ASP A 178 -3.56 14.50 3.28
N ARG A 179 -4.25 14.10 4.36
CA ARG A 179 -3.99 14.58 5.72
C ARG A 179 -3.30 13.53 6.60
N ALA A 180 -2.58 13.99 7.62
CA ALA A 180 -2.12 13.15 8.73
C ALA A 180 -3.29 12.82 9.68
N ALA A 181 -3.09 11.90 10.64
CA ALA A 181 -4.13 11.44 11.56
C ALA A 181 -4.72 12.52 12.50
N GLY A 182 -3.88 13.48 12.89
CA GLY A 182 -4.15 14.39 14.02
C GLY A 182 -3.85 13.74 15.38
N PRO A 183 -3.68 14.53 16.46
CA PRO A 183 -3.24 14.03 17.77
C PRO A 183 -4.21 13.01 18.39
N ASP A 184 -5.50 13.18 18.13
CA ASP A 184 -6.62 12.35 18.59
C ASP A 184 -7.11 11.34 17.53
N GLY A 185 -6.41 11.27 16.39
CA GLY A 185 -6.75 10.35 15.30
C GLY A 185 -8.07 10.64 14.59
N VAL A 186 -8.51 11.90 14.54
CA VAL A 186 -9.76 12.30 13.84
C VAL A 186 -9.76 11.82 12.38
N ASN A 187 -8.62 11.94 11.69
CA ASN A 187 -8.47 11.49 10.30
C ASN A 187 -8.01 10.02 10.18
N TYR A 188 -8.00 9.23 11.26
CA TYR A 188 -7.41 7.89 11.28
C TYR A 188 -8.37 6.87 11.89
N VAL A 189 -8.69 5.81 11.15
CA VAL A 189 -9.82 4.91 11.48
C VAL A 189 -9.46 3.45 11.36
N VAL A 190 -10.14 2.61 12.14
CA VAL A 190 -10.15 1.15 11.92
C VAL A 190 -10.89 0.82 10.63
N ALA A 191 -10.22 0.09 9.74
CA ALA A 191 -10.80 -0.46 8.51
C ALA A 191 -10.58 -1.98 8.45
N CYS A 192 -11.48 -2.69 7.76
CA CYS A 192 -11.19 -4.04 7.28
C CYS A 192 -10.49 -3.94 5.92
N GLY A 193 -9.63 -4.92 5.61
CA GLY A 193 -8.80 -4.91 4.39
C GLY A 193 -9.58 -4.61 3.10
N ARG A 194 -10.79 -5.17 2.93
CA ARG A 194 -11.62 -4.92 1.73
C ARG A 194 -12.06 -3.47 1.60
N CYS A 195 -12.54 -2.84 2.68
CA CYS A 195 -13.03 -1.46 2.60
C CYS A 195 -11.87 -0.47 2.40
N ASN A 196 -10.71 -0.73 3.00
CA ASN A 196 -9.50 0.06 2.77
C ASN A 196 -9.00 -0.08 1.31
N GLU A 197 -8.97 -1.30 0.78
CA GLU A 197 -8.59 -1.59 -0.61
C GLU A 197 -9.57 -0.98 -1.63
N PHE A 198 -10.88 -0.98 -1.32
CA PHE A 198 -11.91 -0.37 -2.18
C PHE A 198 -11.86 1.18 -2.15
N LYS A 199 -11.63 1.80 -0.98
CA LYS A 199 -11.40 3.25 -0.86
C LYS A 199 -10.14 3.66 -1.62
N GLY A 200 -9.00 3.07 -1.26
CA GLY A 200 -7.70 3.40 -1.82
C GLY A 200 -7.28 4.83 -1.51
N ARG A 201 -6.66 5.51 -2.48
CA ARG A 201 -6.17 6.90 -2.38
C ARG A 201 -7.28 7.94 -2.57
N ARG A 202 -8.43 7.73 -1.95
CA ARG A 202 -9.64 8.57 -2.07
C ARG A 202 -10.21 8.91 -0.69
N THR A 203 -10.99 9.98 -0.56
CA THR A 203 -11.93 10.14 0.57
C THR A 203 -13.05 9.09 0.51
N PRO A 204 -13.85 8.91 1.58
CA PRO A 204 -15.02 8.05 1.53
C PRO A 204 -16.01 8.51 0.44
N ASP A 205 -16.23 9.82 0.30
CA ASP A 205 -17.17 10.40 -0.67
C ASP A 205 -16.70 10.18 -2.12
N GLU A 206 -15.41 10.37 -2.41
CA GLU A 206 -14.78 10.02 -3.69
C GLU A 206 -14.80 8.50 -4.00
N ALA A 207 -15.15 7.67 -3.00
CA ALA A 207 -15.22 6.22 -3.09
C ALA A 207 -16.64 5.64 -3.03
N ASP A 208 -17.68 6.49 -3.04
CA ASP A 208 -19.08 6.08 -2.83
C ASP A 208 -19.28 5.31 -1.50
N MET A 209 -18.54 5.71 -0.46
CA MET A 209 -18.51 5.08 0.87
C MET A 209 -18.93 6.04 1.97
N VAL A 210 -19.77 5.57 2.89
CA VAL A 210 -20.12 6.32 4.10
C VAL A 210 -19.09 6.07 5.21
N LEU A 211 -18.51 7.12 5.77
CA LEU A 211 -17.85 7.05 7.08
C LEU A 211 -18.92 7.07 8.17
N LEU A 212 -19.02 5.99 8.94
CA LEU A 212 -20.04 5.84 9.97
C LEU A 212 -19.78 6.77 11.18
N PRO A 213 -20.80 7.17 11.96
CA PRO A 213 -20.60 7.90 13.22
C PRO A 213 -19.79 7.06 14.23
N VAL A 214 -19.03 7.71 15.11
CA VAL A 214 -18.23 7.05 16.15
C VAL A 214 -19.16 6.25 17.07
N PRO A 215 -18.87 4.96 17.38
CA PRO A 215 -19.81 4.14 18.14
C PRO A 215 -20.00 4.64 19.58
N THR A 216 -21.22 4.49 20.08
CA THR A 216 -21.51 4.65 21.51
C THR A 216 -20.84 3.56 22.35
N GLN A 217 -20.82 3.71 23.67
CA GLN A 217 -20.28 2.66 24.54
C GLN A 217 -21.10 1.36 24.43
N ALA A 218 -22.43 1.46 24.49
CA ALA A 218 -23.32 0.30 24.29
C ALA A 218 -23.11 -0.40 22.94
N GLN A 219 -22.87 0.36 21.86
CA GLN A 219 -22.52 -0.23 20.55
C GLN A 219 -21.18 -0.98 20.60
N ARG A 220 -20.14 -0.43 21.23
CA ARG A 220 -18.85 -1.14 21.40
C ARG A 220 -19.02 -2.44 22.19
N ASP A 221 -19.81 -2.43 23.26
CA ASP A 221 -20.02 -3.59 24.12
C ASP A 221 -20.86 -4.68 23.41
N ALA A 222 -21.91 -4.29 22.69
CA ALA A 222 -22.67 -5.19 21.83
C ALA A 222 -21.82 -5.78 20.68
N TRP A 223 -20.91 -4.99 20.10
CA TRP A 223 -19.98 -5.47 19.08
C TRP A 223 -18.92 -6.42 19.65
N ALA A 224 -18.44 -6.19 20.87
CA ALA A 224 -17.56 -7.12 21.57
C ALA A 224 -18.27 -8.46 21.83
N ALA A 225 -19.53 -8.43 22.28
CA ALA A 225 -20.32 -9.62 22.60
C ALA A 225 -20.68 -10.47 21.37
N ARG A 226 -21.03 -9.86 20.23
CA ARG A 226 -21.52 -10.60 19.03
C ARG A 226 -20.46 -11.45 18.30
N GLY A 227 -19.19 -11.31 18.65
CA GLY A 227 -18.06 -11.95 17.95
C GLY A 227 -17.79 -11.42 16.54
N GLN A 228 -16.78 -11.96 15.85
CA GLN A 228 -16.34 -11.46 14.55
C GLN A 228 -17.37 -11.71 13.43
N ARG A 229 -18.11 -10.66 13.05
CA ARG A 229 -19.08 -10.69 11.94
C ARG A 229 -18.58 -9.86 10.75
N LEU A 230 -18.98 -10.26 9.54
CA LEU A 230 -18.84 -9.47 8.31
C LEU A 230 -20.19 -8.92 7.85
N PHE A 231 -20.12 -7.79 7.16
CA PHE A 231 -21.17 -7.13 6.38
C PHE A 231 -20.51 -6.50 5.15
N ASP A 232 -21.24 -6.28 4.06
CA ASP A 232 -20.71 -5.69 2.84
C ASP A 232 -20.80 -4.15 2.85
N PRO A 233 -20.02 -3.43 2.01
CA PRO A 233 -20.06 -1.97 1.99
C PRO A 233 -21.39 -1.53 1.38
N GLY A 234 -22.14 -0.68 2.09
CA GLY A 234 -23.49 -0.29 1.68
C GLY A 234 -24.61 -1.25 2.11
N ASP A 235 -24.30 -2.36 2.81
CA ASP A 235 -25.34 -3.06 3.59
C ASP A 235 -25.89 -2.09 4.64
N PRO A 236 -27.20 -1.82 4.70
CA PRO A 236 -27.85 -1.21 5.86
C PRO A 236 -27.89 -2.26 6.98
N ALA A 237 -26.73 -2.50 7.60
CA ALA A 237 -26.49 -3.53 8.58
C ALA A 237 -27.13 -3.18 9.94
N ALA A 238 -28.46 -3.32 9.99
CA ALA A 238 -29.39 -3.22 11.12
C ALA A 238 -29.06 -2.08 12.10
N ASP A 239 -29.81 -0.98 12.00
CA ASP A 239 -29.88 0.03 13.07
C ASP A 239 -30.79 -0.42 14.23
N ASP A 240 -31.37 -1.62 14.12
CA ASP A 240 -32.08 -2.37 15.16
C ASP A 240 -31.12 -2.87 16.28
N VAL A 241 -30.51 -1.91 16.99
CA VAL A 241 -30.39 -2.08 18.44
C VAL A 241 -31.80 -1.85 18.97
N GLU A 242 -32.53 -2.93 19.27
CA GLU A 242 -33.88 -2.83 19.84
C GLU A 242 -33.84 -1.95 21.10
N ASP A 243 -34.41 -0.75 21.01
CA ASP A 243 -34.61 0.11 22.17
C ASP A 243 -35.66 -0.56 23.07
N GLY A 244 -35.29 -0.80 24.32
CA GLY A 244 -35.87 -1.87 25.13
C GLY A 244 -37.30 -1.60 25.61
N ASN A 245 -38.29 -1.83 24.75
CA ASN A 245 -39.70 -1.55 25.02
C ASN A 245 -40.56 -2.84 25.09
N GLU A 246 -41.64 -2.77 25.87
CA GLU A 246 -42.25 -3.93 26.54
C GLU A 246 -42.87 -4.99 25.60
N GLN A 247 -42.51 -6.27 25.79
CA GLN A 247 -43.27 -7.39 25.26
C GLN A 247 -44.40 -7.79 26.23
N PRO A 248 -45.70 -7.68 25.86
CA PRO A 248 -46.76 -8.35 26.61
C PRO A 248 -46.67 -9.88 26.43
N PRO A 249 -46.99 -10.67 27.47
CA PRO A 249 -46.65 -12.10 27.51
C PRO A 249 -47.45 -12.92 26.48
N ARG A 250 -46.75 -13.67 25.64
CA ARG A 250 -47.34 -14.71 24.78
C ARG A 250 -47.44 -16.03 25.55
N GLN A 251 -48.56 -16.71 25.41
CA GLN A 251 -48.84 -18.01 26.04
C GLN A 251 -47.99 -19.13 25.40
N PRO A 252 -47.67 -20.20 26.14
CA PRO A 252 -46.88 -21.32 25.61
C PRO A 252 -47.68 -22.14 24.58
N PRO A 253 -47.06 -22.65 23.51
CA PRO A 253 -47.73 -23.43 22.48
C PRO A 253 -48.03 -24.87 22.92
N GLU A 254 -49.17 -25.40 22.47
CA GLU A 254 -49.58 -26.78 22.68
C GLU A 254 -48.79 -27.77 21.80
N GLN A 255 -48.69 -29.03 22.23
CA GLN A 255 -47.98 -30.10 21.51
C GLN A 255 -48.89 -30.80 20.49
N PRO A 256 -48.49 -30.94 19.21
CA PRO A 256 -49.05 -31.94 18.30
C PRO A 256 -48.39 -33.33 18.52
N PRO A 257 -49.08 -34.44 18.19
CA PRO A 257 -48.71 -35.78 18.66
C PRO A 257 -47.69 -36.55 17.79
N ASP A 258 -47.21 -37.64 18.37
CA ASP A 258 -46.29 -38.66 17.86
C ASP A 258 -46.77 -39.36 16.55
N ASN A 259 -45.82 -39.81 15.73
CA ASN A 259 -45.97 -40.85 14.69
C ASN A 259 -44.59 -41.23 14.09
N GLN A 260 -44.16 -42.48 14.29
CA GLN A 260 -43.16 -43.15 13.44
C GLN A 260 -43.85 -43.84 12.24
N PRO A 261 -43.11 -44.31 11.22
CA PRO A 261 -42.72 -45.73 11.26
C PRO A 261 -41.35 -46.09 10.65
N ASP A 262 -40.93 -47.32 10.90
CA ASP A 262 -39.69 -47.99 10.47
C ASP A 262 -39.26 -47.86 9.00
N LYS A 263 -37.93 -47.99 8.79
CA LYS A 263 -37.37 -49.08 7.97
C LYS A 263 -35.90 -49.41 8.27
N GLN A 264 -35.60 -50.70 8.35
CA GLN A 264 -34.27 -51.30 8.52
C GLN A 264 -33.54 -51.44 7.15
N PRO A 265 -32.27 -51.91 7.11
CA PRO A 265 -32.00 -53.35 7.14
C PRO A 265 -30.79 -53.79 7.99
N ALA A 266 -30.66 -55.11 8.20
CA ALA A 266 -29.64 -55.78 9.02
C ALA A 266 -28.34 -56.11 8.24
N VAL A 267 -27.15 -56.01 8.84
CA VAL A 267 -26.32 -57.08 9.48
C VAL A 267 -25.87 -58.26 8.59
N VAL A 268 -24.58 -58.27 8.23
CA VAL A 268 -23.63 -59.42 8.18
C VAL A 268 -22.19 -58.83 8.31
N GLY A 269 -21.16 -59.41 8.96
CA GLY A 269 -21.11 -60.53 9.91
C GLY A 269 -19.76 -61.28 9.95
N GLY A 270 -18.89 -61.00 10.95
CA GLY A 270 -17.74 -61.85 11.33
C GLY A 270 -16.40 -61.62 10.60
N VAL A 271 -15.23 -62.10 11.07
CA VAL A 271 -14.82 -62.67 12.40
C VAL A 271 -13.30 -62.37 12.65
N VAL A 272 -12.73 -62.86 13.77
CA VAL A 272 -11.33 -62.75 14.29
C VAL A 272 -10.23 -63.34 13.36
N ASP A 273 -8.90 -63.27 13.55
CA ASP A 273 -7.92 -63.28 14.68
C ASP A 273 -6.54 -62.69 14.18
N LEU A 274 -5.41 -62.47 14.90
CA LEU A 274 -4.99 -62.24 16.31
C LEU A 274 -3.42 -62.03 16.34
N VAL A 275 -2.81 -61.90 17.54
CA VAL A 275 -1.37 -62.10 17.89
C VAL A 275 -0.37 -60.93 17.69
N VAL A 276 0.55 -60.81 18.67
CA VAL A 276 1.58 -59.79 19.02
C VAL A 276 2.62 -60.54 19.91
N PRO A 277 3.96 -60.26 20.02
CA PRO A 277 4.74 -58.99 19.87
C PRO A 277 5.91 -59.13 18.83
N THR A 278 7.17 -58.61 18.87
CA THR A 278 8.09 -58.04 19.90
C THR A 278 9.31 -57.29 19.33
N GLY A 279 9.91 -56.35 20.10
CA GLY A 279 11.31 -55.88 19.98
C GLY A 279 11.52 -54.55 19.22
N GLY A 280 12.50 -53.69 19.54
CA GLY A 280 13.50 -53.73 20.63
C GLY A 280 14.22 -52.38 20.86
N LEU A 281 14.83 -52.20 22.04
CA LEU A 281 15.42 -50.94 22.55
C LEU A 281 16.74 -50.53 21.86
N GLY A 282 17.10 -49.24 21.91
CA GLY A 282 18.43 -48.77 21.46
C GLY A 282 18.72 -47.25 21.59
N ALA A 283 19.12 -46.80 22.78
CA ALA A 283 19.92 -45.57 22.97
C ALA A 283 21.43 -45.95 22.93
N VAL A 284 22.46 -45.08 22.92
CA VAL A 284 22.77 -43.92 23.78
C VAL A 284 23.84 -43.00 23.11
N SER A 285 23.79 -41.71 23.49
CA SER A 285 24.82 -40.64 23.42
C SER A 285 26.31 -40.96 23.12
N THR A 286 26.96 -40.08 22.34
CA THR A 286 28.11 -39.22 22.78
C THR A 286 28.41 -38.16 21.70
N GLY A 287 28.70 -36.89 22.02
CA GLY A 287 30.02 -36.35 22.41
C GLY A 287 30.75 -35.80 21.17
N GLU A 288 30.44 -34.60 20.63
CA GLU A 288 30.77 -33.24 21.11
C GLU A 288 32.22 -32.78 20.78
N VAL A 289 32.42 -31.45 20.60
CA VAL A 289 33.67 -30.65 20.71
C VAL A 289 34.33 -30.12 19.40
N ARG A 290 34.33 -28.78 19.33
CA ARG A 290 35.21 -27.79 18.63
C ARG A 290 35.28 -27.62 17.10
N LEU A 291 34.77 -26.45 16.73
CA LEU A 291 35.29 -25.46 15.77
C LEU A 291 36.83 -25.25 15.78
N GLN A 292 37.43 -25.07 14.59
CA GLN A 292 38.27 -23.92 14.17
C GLN A 292 38.58 -24.05 12.64
N VAL A 293 38.25 -23.10 11.76
CA VAL A 293 38.84 -21.76 11.43
C VAL A 293 39.92 -21.81 10.34
N GLY A 294 39.70 -21.04 9.26
CA GLY A 294 40.67 -20.75 8.18
C GLY A 294 40.72 -21.78 7.03
N GLN A 295 41.26 -21.47 5.84
CA GLN A 295 41.44 -20.17 5.19
C GLN A 295 41.71 -20.38 3.67
N LEU A 296 41.35 -19.39 2.82
CA LEU A 296 41.88 -19.09 1.47
C LEU A 296 42.56 -20.19 0.59
N GLY A 297 42.11 -20.36 -0.66
CA GLY A 297 43.07 -20.58 -1.76
C GLY A 297 42.65 -21.34 -3.04
N GLN A 298 42.40 -20.58 -4.12
CA GLN A 298 42.73 -20.87 -5.54
C GLN A 298 42.13 -22.10 -6.28
N GLY A 299 42.05 -21.99 -7.62
CA GLY A 299 41.96 -23.14 -8.55
C GLY A 299 40.70 -23.25 -9.43
N GLN A 300 40.69 -22.59 -10.59
CA GLN A 300 39.94 -23.07 -11.79
C GLN A 300 40.92 -23.84 -12.70
N PRO A 301 40.44 -24.87 -13.43
CA PRO A 301 40.00 -24.65 -14.83
C PRO A 301 38.62 -25.25 -15.12
N ALA A 302 38.20 -25.33 -16.40
CA ALA A 302 36.79 -25.50 -16.79
C ALA A 302 36.50 -26.57 -17.88
N ASN A 303 35.22 -27.00 -17.91
CA ASN A 303 34.50 -27.71 -19.00
C ASN A 303 34.92 -29.17 -19.33
N PRO A 304 34.11 -29.98 -20.07
CA PRO A 304 32.72 -29.76 -20.56
C PRO A 304 31.70 -30.90 -20.24
N GLY A 305 30.39 -30.65 -20.47
CA GLY A 305 29.33 -31.67 -20.63
C GLY A 305 28.74 -32.26 -19.33
N SER A 306 27.61 -33.00 -19.34
CA SER A 306 26.55 -33.17 -20.36
C SER A 306 25.35 -33.94 -19.76
N GLU A 307 24.10 -33.53 -20.03
CA GLU A 307 22.85 -34.24 -19.66
C GLU A 307 22.62 -34.41 -18.12
N GLY A 308 21.46 -34.75 -17.57
CA GLY A 308 20.09 -34.93 -18.09
C GLY A 308 19.13 -35.33 -16.95
N SER A 309 17.81 -35.17 -17.14
CA SER A 309 16.74 -35.43 -16.13
C SER A 309 16.74 -34.49 -14.89
N GLY A 310 15.61 -34.28 -14.18
CA GLY A 310 14.25 -34.76 -14.42
C GLY A 310 13.57 -35.28 -13.14
N SER A 311 13.12 -34.38 -12.25
CA SER A 311 12.54 -34.72 -10.94
C SER A 311 11.07 -34.25 -10.84
N GLY A 312 10.16 -35.22 -10.77
CA GLY A 312 8.73 -35.01 -10.96
C GLY A 312 8.01 -34.17 -9.90
N ARG A 313 6.97 -33.44 -10.36
CA ARG A 313 5.93 -32.92 -9.47
C ARG A 313 5.07 -34.08 -8.96
N VAL A 314 5.02 -34.30 -7.66
CA VAL A 314 4.03 -35.20 -7.05
C VAL A 314 2.65 -34.53 -7.11
N GLY A 315 1.63 -35.26 -7.59
CA GLY A 315 0.30 -34.70 -7.83
C GLY A 315 -0.48 -34.37 -6.56
N GLN A 316 -1.19 -33.25 -6.56
CA GLN A 316 -2.28 -33.00 -5.61
C GLN A 316 -3.57 -33.67 -6.09
N PRO A 317 -4.43 -34.17 -5.19
CA PRO A 317 -5.75 -34.68 -5.56
C PRO A 317 -6.64 -33.54 -6.08
N PRO A 318 -7.63 -33.84 -6.95
CA PRO A 318 -8.49 -32.82 -7.54
C PRO A 318 -9.41 -32.17 -6.50
N VAL A 319 -9.19 -30.88 -6.26
CA VAL A 319 -10.14 -30.03 -5.53
C VAL A 319 -11.40 -29.85 -6.41
N PRO A 320 -12.62 -29.97 -5.87
CA PRO A 320 -13.83 -29.79 -6.66
C PRO A 320 -13.90 -28.39 -7.29
N LEU A 321 -14.47 -28.30 -8.49
CA LEU A 321 -14.51 -27.10 -9.32
C LEU A 321 -15.30 -25.96 -8.68
N VAL A 322 -14.61 -25.14 -7.87
CA VAL A 322 -15.04 -23.77 -7.57
C VAL A 322 -15.12 -23.04 -8.91
N ARG A 323 -16.30 -22.49 -9.22
CA ARG A 323 -16.50 -21.72 -10.46
C ARG A 323 -15.43 -20.64 -10.57
N PRO A 324 -14.77 -20.45 -11.74
CA PRO A 324 -13.91 -19.29 -11.95
C PRO A 324 -14.78 -18.04 -11.94
N PHE A 325 -14.90 -17.41 -10.77
CA PHE A 325 -15.49 -16.07 -10.68
C PHE A 325 -14.67 -15.13 -11.56
N SER A 326 -15.39 -14.25 -12.27
CA SER A 326 -14.84 -13.37 -13.28
C SER A 326 -13.52 -12.76 -12.86
N ALA A 327 -12.49 -12.93 -13.70
CA ALA A 327 -11.33 -12.06 -13.64
C ALA A 327 -11.80 -10.61 -13.61
N GLN A 328 -11.15 -9.77 -12.80
CA GLN A 328 -11.39 -8.32 -12.83
C GLN A 328 -11.33 -7.87 -14.29
N PRO A 329 -12.33 -7.13 -14.80
CA PRO A 329 -12.33 -6.71 -16.19
C PRO A 329 -11.04 -5.96 -16.50
N ALA A 330 -10.47 -6.20 -17.69
CA ALA A 330 -9.24 -5.56 -18.10
C ALA A 330 -9.41 -4.04 -17.99
N ARG A 331 -8.61 -3.42 -17.12
CA ARG A 331 -8.76 -2.02 -16.73
C ARG A 331 -8.70 -1.12 -17.95
N ASP A 332 -9.67 -0.22 -18.08
CA ASP A 332 -9.72 0.75 -19.17
C ASP A 332 -8.43 1.62 -19.21
N PRO A 333 -7.78 1.80 -20.37
CA PRO A 333 -6.57 2.62 -20.49
C PRO A 333 -6.74 4.09 -20.09
N SER A 334 -7.96 4.62 -20.10
CA SER A 334 -8.28 5.98 -19.65
C SER A 334 -8.50 6.10 -18.14
N ALA A 335 -8.69 4.98 -17.42
CA ALA A 335 -8.99 5.00 -15.98
C ALA A 335 -7.82 5.65 -15.20
N PRO A 336 -8.07 6.69 -14.38
CA PRO A 336 -7.03 7.51 -13.77
C PRO A 336 -6.11 6.70 -12.87
N ASP A 337 -4.80 6.80 -13.09
CA ASP A 337 -3.79 5.95 -12.45
C ASP A 337 -3.92 5.95 -10.91
N ILE A 338 -4.10 4.75 -10.34
CA ILE A 338 -4.28 4.53 -8.89
C ILE A 338 -2.91 4.34 -8.19
N TYR A 339 -1.87 4.01 -8.95
CA TYR A 339 -0.50 3.81 -8.44
C TYR A 339 0.38 5.06 -8.59
N HIS A 340 0.04 5.98 -9.48
CA HIS A 340 0.66 7.30 -9.58
C HIS A 340 -0.26 8.40 -9.06
N GLY A 341 -0.04 8.81 -7.80
CA GLY A 341 -0.87 9.75 -7.03
C GLY A 341 -0.83 11.22 -7.48
N ARG A 342 -0.99 11.48 -8.79
CA ARG A 342 -1.01 12.80 -9.44
C ARG A 342 -2.27 13.01 -10.29
N SER A 343 -3.37 12.43 -9.80
CA SER A 343 -4.73 12.54 -10.32
C SER A 343 -5.61 13.46 -9.48
N ARG A 344 -5.24 13.72 -8.22
CA ARG A 344 -5.81 14.78 -7.38
C ARG A 344 -5.07 16.10 -7.64
N ALA A 345 -5.82 17.18 -7.86
CA ALA A 345 -5.32 18.53 -7.57
C ALA A 345 -5.15 18.67 -6.04
N PRO A 346 -4.31 19.60 -5.54
CA PRO A 346 -4.34 19.93 -4.12
C PRO A 346 -5.76 20.36 -3.72
N ALA A 347 -6.26 19.84 -2.61
CA ALA A 347 -7.57 20.24 -2.11
C ALA A 347 -7.58 21.76 -1.87
N PRO A 348 -8.61 22.50 -2.32
CA PRO A 348 -8.72 23.92 -2.01
C PRO A 348 -8.84 24.13 -0.50
N GLU A 349 -8.39 25.29 -0.02
CA GLU A 349 -8.58 25.73 1.37
C GLU A 349 -10.06 26.12 1.56
N HIS A 350 -10.89 25.10 1.78
CA HIS A 350 -12.28 25.25 2.17
C HIS A 350 -12.55 24.57 3.51
N ASP A 351 -13.34 25.27 4.32
CA ASP A 351 -13.63 24.93 5.70
C ASP A 351 -14.34 23.58 5.81
N LEU A 352 -13.99 22.84 6.87
CA LEU A 352 -14.87 21.78 7.34
C LEU A 352 -16.18 22.43 7.82
N PRO A 353 -17.36 21.85 7.54
CA PRO A 353 -18.60 22.36 8.09
C PRO A 353 -18.51 22.38 9.63
N PRO A 354 -18.96 23.46 10.29
CA PRO A 354 -18.89 23.55 11.75
C PRO A 354 -19.70 22.42 12.40
N PRO A 355 -19.28 21.93 13.58
CA PRO A 355 -19.98 20.84 14.26
C PRO A 355 -21.43 21.26 14.61
N PRO A 356 -22.41 20.35 14.44
CA PRO A 356 -23.81 20.69 14.68
C PRO A 356 -24.10 20.85 16.18
N GLY A 357 -24.66 22.01 16.55
CA GLY A 357 -25.21 22.27 17.89
C GLY A 357 -24.41 23.27 18.72
N GLY A 358 -24.84 24.54 18.70
CA GLY A 358 -24.26 25.60 19.53
C GLY A 358 -24.86 26.98 19.23
N GLY A 359 -25.94 27.34 19.92
CA GLY A 359 -26.58 28.66 19.85
C GLY A 359 -28.01 28.64 20.42
N PRO A 360 -28.69 29.81 20.47
CA PRO A 360 -28.15 31.15 20.20
C PRO A 360 -27.26 31.69 21.34
#